data_AF-A0A8H5ERJ6-F1
#
_entry.id   AF-A0A8H5ERJ6-F1
#
_cell.length_a   1.000
_cell.length_b   1.000
_cell.length_c   1.000
_cell.angle_alpha   90.00
_cell.angle_beta   90.00
_cell.angle_gamma   90.00
#
_symmetry.space_group_name_H-M   'P 1'
#
loop_
_entity.id
_entity.type
_entity.pdbx_description
1 polymer ?
#
loop_
_entity_poly.entity_id
_entity_poly.type
_entity_poly.pdbx_seq_one_letter_code
_entity_poly.pdbx_strand_id
1 'polypeptide(L)'
;MAAQNTLLYDHTFWKKLCPEGPKLNTTEKQHLILSLMLYLKSSTLDVLEFMFTTDITPVKRRAGRFVAYCPNSLDETRRFPPAVIYRAWHDRYPDAHDDLHDMIIPCAHEIVLQESDNIIQDKALKVTGSQLTHSAFEDMLTPGKLMGMYQQHAPLTWGLLQTISASPNPYRKRKAREAKQNALHEAEDDIASGEELEGLTEQQGEDVDGDAGGDSAPGKDGPSTKMPKGFSRNPEFAGLIAISLLTFARNRSTNALPLLIGLFLKIEGTSARTHQMLSNLGLSVSLKTVERIKESVSDDCVRNARALICSGNLFTIVFDNINLYLRKYQQRITNRNTMIHATNAAVIAIPEEGINKAEARDVKSKLDKRGGRSEATFQDILPTKEDGAFIKKAFVNLIAELLVRYTPGSDKWEDKKVMLEEIAKERPKDRPLPVHKTDTRPFGVFDVNEGSKKGIVELLGEMRERAGMSEDEWSHDVKVFVGDWLSSNNIWRFELRSAFRIQGAWNEPTLSHPSRAN
;
A
#
# COMPACT_ATOMS: atom_id res chain seq x y z
N MET A 1 -35.73 -8.87 -52.53
CA MET A 1 -37.11 -8.46 -52.20
C MET A 1 -37.02 -7.15 -51.45
N ALA A 2 -37.60 -6.05 -51.95
CA ALA A 2 -37.65 -4.81 -51.18
C ALA A 2 -38.55 -5.04 -49.96
N ALA A 3 -37.96 -5.07 -48.76
CA ALA A 3 -38.72 -5.21 -47.53
C ALA A 3 -39.73 -4.06 -47.43
N GLN A 4 -41.01 -4.38 -47.25
CA GLN A 4 -42.03 -3.36 -47.01
C GLN A 4 -41.72 -2.72 -45.65
N ASN A 5 -41.18 -1.50 -45.66
CA ASN A 5 -40.83 -0.75 -44.45
C ASN A 5 -42.05 -0.18 -43.70
N THR A 6 -43.26 -0.54 -44.14
CA THR A 6 -44.53 -0.02 -43.63
C THR A 6 -45.34 -1.14 -43.00
N LEU A 7 -45.90 -0.89 -41.81
CA LEU A 7 -46.86 -1.77 -41.18
C LEU A 7 -48.09 -1.92 -42.07
N LEU A 8 -48.43 -3.17 -42.43
CA LEU A 8 -49.65 -3.51 -43.18
C LEU A 8 -50.93 -3.06 -42.46
N TYR A 9 -50.91 -3.12 -41.12
CA TYR A 9 -52.03 -2.72 -40.25
C TYR A 9 -51.59 -1.57 -39.33
N ASP A 10 -51.40 -0.39 -39.92
CA ASP A 10 -50.96 0.80 -39.20
C ASP A 10 -52.08 1.44 -38.35
N HIS A 11 -51.79 2.58 -37.73
CA HIS A 11 -52.76 3.32 -36.92
C HIS A 11 -54.02 3.72 -37.71
N THR A 12 -53.92 3.95 -39.02
CA THR A 12 -55.08 4.32 -39.84
C THR A 12 -56.02 3.15 -40.05
N PHE A 13 -55.48 1.94 -40.22
CA PHE A 13 -56.26 0.71 -40.28
C PHE A 13 -57.06 0.49 -38.98
N TRP A 14 -56.38 0.56 -37.83
CA TRP A 14 -57.03 0.36 -36.53
C TRP A 14 -58.04 1.45 -36.17
N LYS A 15 -57.80 2.70 -36.55
CA LYS A 15 -58.75 3.80 -36.35
C LYS A 15 -60.05 3.60 -37.13
N LYS A 16 -60.01 2.94 -38.29
CA LYS A 16 -61.22 2.59 -39.07
C LYS A 16 -61.98 1.41 -38.44
N LEU A 17 -61.27 0.42 -37.92
CA LEU A 17 -61.88 -0.80 -37.37
C LEU A 17 -62.43 -0.59 -35.95
N CYS A 18 -61.81 0.29 -35.17
CA CYS A 18 -62.22 0.65 -33.81
C CYS A 18 -62.23 2.19 -33.63
N PRO A 19 -63.26 2.88 -34.13
CA PRO A 19 -63.40 4.32 -33.91
C PRO A 19 -63.60 4.61 -32.42
N GLU A 20 -62.63 5.30 -31.82
CA GLU A 20 -62.62 5.83 -30.44
C GLU A 20 -63.24 4.90 -29.37
N GLY A 21 -62.63 3.72 -29.20
CA GLY A 21 -62.96 2.82 -28.10
C GLY A 21 -62.76 3.47 -26.71
N PRO A 22 -63.33 2.86 -25.65
CA PRO A 22 -63.18 3.34 -24.28
C PRO A 22 -61.70 3.49 -23.91
N LYS A 23 -61.38 4.48 -23.07
CA LYS A 23 -60.01 4.69 -22.56
C LYS A 23 -59.59 3.47 -21.73
N LEU A 24 -58.99 2.48 -22.38
CA LEU A 24 -58.50 1.27 -21.73
C LEU A 24 -57.30 1.59 -20.82
N ASN A 25 -57.32 1.05 -19.61
CA ASN A 25 -56.18 1.04 -18.72
C ASN A 25 -55.06 0.12 -19.26
N THR A 26 -53.88 0.15 -18.65
CA THR A 26 -52.71 -0.63 -19.14
C THR A 26 -52.97 -2.13 -19.13
N THR A 27 -53.64 -2.64 -18.11
CA THR A 27 -53.96 -4.06 -17.95
C THR A 27 -54.97 -4.52 -19.01
N GLU A 28 -56.02 -3.75 -19.26
CA GLU A 28 -57.01 -4.01 -20.32
C GLU A 28 -56.36 -4.02 -21.71
N LYS A 29 -55.42 -3.10 -21.97
CA LYS A 29 -54.63 -3.10 -23.21
C LYS A 29 -53.80 -4.37 -23.35
N GLN A 30 -53.17 -4.85 -22.28
CA GLN A 30 -52.41 -6.10 -22.29
C GLN A 30 -53.32 -7.31 -22.54
N HIS A 31 -54.49 -7.39 -21.91
CA HIS A 31 -55.47 -8.44 -22.17
C HIS A 31 -55.96 -8.44 -23.62
N LEU A 32 -56.21 -7.26 -24.19
CA LEU A 32 -56.60 -7.15 -25.60
C LEU A 32 -55.50 -7.66 -26.54
N ILE A 33 -54.24 -7.29 -26.29
CA ILE A 33 -53.09 -7.76 -27.08
C ILE A 33 -52.98 -9.29 -27.02
N LEU A 34 -53.06 -9.87 -25.82
CA LEU A 34 -52.98 -11.33 -25.64
C LEU A 34 -54.17 -12.05 -26.29
N SER A 35 -55.39 -11.51 -26.15
CA SER A 35 -56.59 -12.07 -26.78
C SER A 35 -56.49 -12.05 -28.30
N LEU A 36 -55.93 -10.98 -28.87
CA LEU A 36 -55.69 -10.88 -30.31
C LEU A 36 -54.63 -11.89 -30.78
N MET A 37 -53.54 -12.06 -30.04
CA MET A 37 -52.53 -13.08 -30.35
C MET A 37 -53.13 -14.49 -30.37
N LEU A 38 -53.98 -14.81 -29.38
CA LEU A 38 -54.71 -16.09 -29.31
C LEU A 38 -55.68 -16.26 -30.48
N TYR A 39 -56.44 -15.22 -30.81
CA TYR A 39 -57.38 -15.23 -31.94
C TYR A 39 -56.67 -15.48 -33.28
N LEU A 40 -55.52 -14.82 -33.48
CA LEU A 40 -54.69 -14.95 -34.67
C LEU A 40 -53.87 -16.25 -34.69
N LYS A 41 -53.90 -17.05 -33.60
CA LYS A 41 -53.09 -18.26 -33.42
C LYS A 41 -51.58 -18.00 -33.61
N SER A 42 -51.12 -16.82 -33.23
CA SER A 42 -49.69 -16.46 -33.30
C SER A 42 -48.99 -16.87 -32.01
N SER A 43 -47.83 -17.52 -32.11
CA SER A 43 -47.05 -17.83 -30.90
C SER A 43 -46.41 -16.55 -30.32
N THR A 44 -46.16 -16.55 -29.01
CA THR A 44 -45.42 -15.45 -28.36
C THR A 44 -44.01 -15.30 -28.92
N LEU A 45 -43.36 -16.42 -29.27
CA LEU A 45 -42.04 -16.42 -29.87
C LEU A 45 -42.04 -15.69 -31.22
N ASP A 46 -42.97 -16.02 -32.12
CA ASP A 46 -43.06 -15.38 -33.44
C ASP A 46 -43.24 -13.86 -33.34
N VAL A 47 -44.08 -13.42 -32.39
CA VAL A 47 -44.33 -11.98 -32.16
C VAL A 47 -43.08 -11.28 -31.62
N LEU A 48 -42.38 -11.89 -30.66
CA LEU A 48 -41.14 -11.33 -30.11
C LEU A 48 -40.03 -11.31 -31.16
N GLU A 49 -39.85 -12.40 -31.90
CA GLU A 49 -38.89 -12.50 -32.99
C GLU A 49 -39.16 -11.42 -34.04
N PHE A 50 -40.41 -11.28 -34.51
CA PHE A 50 -40.79 -10.20 -35.43
C PHE A 50 -40.49 -8.81 -34.85
N MET A 51 -40.79 -8.59 -33.57
CA MET A 51 -40.57 -7.30 -32.93
C MET A 51 -39.08 -6.91 -32.89
N PHE A 52 -38.17 -7.86 -32.67
CA PHE A 52 -36.73 -7.60 -32.56
C PHE A 52 -35.95 -7.73 -33.87
N THR A 53 -36.49 -8.41 -34.89
CA THR A 53 -35.83 -8.61 -36.19
C THR A 53 -36.36 -7.71 -37.30
N THR A 54 -37.52 -7.06 -37.12
CA THR A 54 -38.13 -6.21 -38.15
C THR A 54 -37.39 -4.88 -38.38
N ASP A 55 -37.33 -4.46 -39.65
CA ASP A 55 -36.84 -3.13 -40.05
C ASP A 55 -37.92 -2.05 -40.07
N ILE A 56 -39.16 -2.37 -39.69
CA ILE A 56 -40.24 -1.39 -39.64
C ILE A 56 -39.98 -0.37 -38.52
N THR A 57 -39.64 0.87 -38.88
CA THR A 57 -39.17 1.94 -37.97
C THR A 57 -40.01 2.11 -36.69
N PRO A 58 -41.36 2.18 -36.73
CA PRO A 58 -42.16 2.29 -35.51
C PRO A 58 -42.00 1.10 -34.55
N VAL A 59 -41.88 -0.12 -35.07
CA VAL A 59 -41.72 -1.35 -34.26
C VAL A 59 -40.31 -1.41 -33.69
N LYS A 60 -39.30 -1.23 -34.55
CA LYS A 60 -37.87 -1.16 -34.16
C LYS A 60 -37.62 -0.10 -33.10
N ARG A 61 -38.28 1.06 -33.15
CA ARG A 61 -38.20 2.10 -32.12
C ARG A 61 -38.76 1.65 -30.77
N ARG A 62 -39.87 0.90 -30.77
CA ARG A 62 -40.46 0.36 -29.53
C ARG A 62 -39.59 -0.77 -28.96
N ALA A 63 -39.12 -1.69 -29.81
CA ALA A 63 -38.18 -2.73 -29.45
C ALA A 63 -36.87 -2.13 -28.89
N GLY A 64 -36.35 -1.09 -29.53
CA GLY A 64 -35.18 -0.34 -29.09
C GLY A 64 -35.37 0.29 -27.70
N ARG A 65 -36.54 0.87 -27.42
CA ARG A 65 -36.87 1.37 -26.07
C ARG A 65 -36.94 0.26 -25.03
N PHE A 66 -37.37 -0.93 -25.42
CA PHE A 66 -37.42 -2.08 -24.53
C PHE A 66 -36.01 -2.55 -24.15
N VAL A 67 -35.07 -2.64 -25.10
CA VAL A 67 -33.68 -3.05 -24.82
C VAL A 67 -32.76 -1.93 -24.32
N ALA A 68 -33.24 -0.69 -24.27
CA ALA A 68 -32.42 0.45 -23.83
C ALA A 68 -32.22 0.46 -22.31
N TYR A 69 -30.98 0.69 -21.88
CA TYR A 69 -30.66 0.96 -20.48
C TYR A 69 -31.00 2.42 -20.12
N CYS A 70 -31.81 2.61 -19.08
CA CYS A 70 -32.31 3.91 -18.64
C CYS A 70 -31.75 4.25 -17.24
N PRO A 71 -30.52 4.80 -17.13
CA PRO A 71 -29.86 5.02 -15.83
C PRO A 71 -30.64 5.95 -14.89
N ASN A 72 -31.36 6.92 -15.46
CA ASN A 72 -32.09 7.94 -14.70
C ASN A 72 -33.50 7.49 -14.27
N SER A 73 -33.90 6.23 -14.50
CA SER A 73 -35.18 5.73 -14.00
C SER A 73 -35.14 5.61 -12.48
N LEU A 74 -36.11 6.24 -11.81
CA LEU A 74 -36.36 6.07 -10.37
C LEU A 74 -36.81 4.65 -10.03
N ASP A 75 -37.51 4.00 -10.95
CA ASP A 75 -37.96 2.62 -10.83
C ASP A 75 -36.86 1.69 -11.35
N GLU A 76 -36.24 0.92 -10.45
CA GLU A 76 -35.16 -0.02 -10.75
C GLU A 76 -35.60 -1.06 -11.79
N THR A 77 -36.86 -1.50 -11.73
CA THR A 77 -37.42 -2.46 -12.69
C THR A 77 -37.49 -1.87 -14.10
N ARG A 78 -37.61 -0.54 -14.23
CA ARG A 78 -37.65 0.14 -15.53
C ARG A 78 -36.29 0.55 -16.06
N ARG A 79 -35.20 0.37 -15.30
CA ARG A 79 -33.85 0.69 -15.78
C ARG A 79 -33.44 -0.21 -16.94
N PHE A 80 -33.83 -1.48 -16.90
CA PHE A 80 -33.55 -2.43 -17.97
C PHE A 80 -34.71 -3.44 -18.08
N PRO A 81 -35.73 -3.16 -18.91
CA PRO A 81 -36.90 -4.02 -19.06
C PRO A 81 -36.61 -5.51 -19.33
N PRO A 82 -35.57 -5.91 -20.09
CA PRO A 82 -35.24 -7.32 -20.29
C PRO A 82 -34.90 -8.04 -18.98
N ALA A 83 -34.27 -7.37 -18.01
CA ALA A 83 -34.00 -7.97 -16.71
C ALA A 83 -35.28 -8.26 -15.91
N VAL A 84 -36.34 -7.46 -16.08
CA VAL A 84 -37.65 -7.74 -15.44
C VAL A 84 -38.27 -8.98 -16.02
N ILE A 85 -38.24 -9.12 -17.36
CA ILE A 85 -38.76 -10.31 -18.02
C ILE A 85 -37.95 -11.54 -17.61
N TYR A 86 -36.62 -11.45 -17.62
CA TYR A 86 -35.74 -12.53 -17.18
C TYR A 86 -36.03 -12.95 -15.73
N ARG A 87 -36.16 -11.99 -14.79
CA ARG A 87 -36.55 -12.29 -13.40
C ARG A 87 -37.92 -12.94 -13.33
N ALA A 88 -38.89 -12.48 -14.11
CA ALA A 88 -40.22 -13.08 -14.13
C ALA A 88 -40.20 -14.52 -14.68
N TRP A 89 -39.36 -14.80 -15.68
CA TRP A 89 -39.14 -16.16 -16.16
C TRP A 89 -38.51 -17.04 -15.08
N HIS A 90 -37.45 -16.54 -14.45
CA HIS A 90 -36.77 -17.23 -13.35
C HIS A 90 -37.72 -17.48 -12.16
N ASP A 91 -38.47 -16.49 -11.68
CA ASP A 91 -39.30 -16.66 -10.48
C ASP A 91 -40.54 -17.54 -10.70
N ARG A 92 -41.09 -17.57 -11.92
CA ARG A 92 -42.37 -18.26 -12.21
C ARG A 92 -42.21 -19.62 -12.88
N TYR A 93 -41.05 -19.91 -13.49
CA TYR A 93 -40.83 -21.12 -14.27
C TYR A 93 -39.52 -21.81 -13.84
N PRO A 94 -39.50 -22.48 -12.68
CA PRO A 94 -38.31 -23.17 -12.17
C PRO A 94 -37.78 -24.24 -13.12
N ASP A 95 -38.67 -24.93 -13.83
CA ASP A 95 -38.30 -25.97 -14.80
C ASP A 95 -37.48 -25.44 -15.98
N ALA A 96 -37.48 -24.12 -16.22
CA ALA A 96 -36.72 -23.48 -17.29
C ALA A 96 -35.39 -22.86 -16.83
N HIS A 97 -35.02 -23.01 -15.55
CA HIS A 97 -33.80 -22.38 -14.99
C HIS A 97 -32.54 -22.80 -15.73
N ASP A 98 -32.37 -24.10 -15.94
CA ASP A 98 -31.16 -24.64 -16.55
C ASP A 98 -31.00 -24.11 -17.99
N ASP A 99 -32.07 -24.13 -18.80
CA ASP A 99 -32.06 -23.58 -20.16
C ASP A 99 -31.79 -22.07 -20.19
N LEU A 100 -32.37 -21.31 -19.24
CA LEU A 100 -32.14 -19.87 -19.12
C LEU A 100 -30.69 -19.56 -18.73
N HIS A 101 -30.09 -20.35 -17.83
CA HIS A 101 -28.70 -20.22 -17.43
C HIS A 101 -27.76 -20.57 -18.57
N ASP A 102 -28.03 -21.66 -19.29
CA ASP A 102 -27.24 -22.11 -20.44
C ASP A 102 -27.20 -21.06 -21.56
N MET A 103 -28.27 -20.28 -21.72
CA MET A 103 -28.29 -19.15 -22.66
C MET A 103 -27.40 -17.98 -22.24
N ILE A 104 -27.22 -17.74 -20.94
CA ILE A 104 -26.43 -16.62 -20.41
C ILE A 104 -24.94 -16.95 -20.28
N ILE A 105 -24.61 -18.20 -19.98
CA ILE A 105 -23.22 -18.65 -19.76
C ILE A 105 -22.28 -18.21 -20.90
N PRO A 106 -22.60 -18.40 -22.20
CA PRO A 106 -21.75 -17.94 -23.29
C PRO A 106 -21.52 -16.42 -23.30
N CYS A 107 -22.55 -15.63 -23.01
CA CYS A 107 -22.44 -14.18 -22.91
C CYS A 107 -21.53 -13.76 -21.75
N ALA A 108 -21.67 -14.43 -20.59
CA ALA A 108 -20.80 -14.19 -19.45
C ALA A 108 -19.35 -14.56 -19.77
N HIS A 109 -19.10 -15.66 -20.47
CA HIS A 109 -17.76 -16.04 -20.93
C HIS A 109 -17.14 -14.99 -21.85
N GLU A 110 -17.90 -14.45 -22.81
CA GLU A 110 -17.41 -13.39 -23.70
C GLU A 110 -17.02 -12.13 -22.91
N ILE A 111 -17.86 -11.70 -21.96
CA ILE A 111 -17.56 -10.55 -21.10
C ILE A 111 -16.31 -10.82 -20.27
N VAL A 112 -16.20 -11.97 -19.60
CA VAL A 112 -15.04 -12.32 -18.77
C VAL A 112 -13.75 -12.39 -19.61
N LEU A 113 -13.82 -12.90 -20.85
CA LEU A 113 -12.69 -12.89 -21.78
C LEU A 113 -12.27 -11.46 -22.14
N GLN A 114 -13.24 -10.58 -22.43
CA GLN A 114 -12.98 -9.17 -22.71
C GLN A 114 -12.39 -8.43 -21.49
N GLU A 115 -12.93 -8.67 -20.30
CA GLU A 115 -12.41 -8.13 -19.04
C GLU A 115 -10.97 -8.59 -18.79
N SER A 116 -10.70 -9.88 -19.01
CA SER A 116 -9.35 -10.44 -18.95
C SER A 116 -8.42 -9.76 -19.96
N ASP A 117 -8.88 -9.55 -21.21
CA ASP A 117 -8.14 -8.84 -22.26
C ASP A 117 -7.79 -7.42 -21.86
N ASN A 118 -8.74 -6.68 -21.30
CA ASN A 118 -8.52 -5.32 -20.81
C ASN A 118 -7.40 -5.27 -19.76
N ILE A 119 -7.43 -6.19 -18.79
CA ILE A 119 -6.41 -6.28 -17.74
C ILE A 119 -5.03 -6.61 -18.34
N ILE A 120 -4.95 -7.63 -19.21
CA ILE A 120 -3.65 -8.04 -19.77
C ILE A 120 -3.10 -7.04 -20.79
N GLN A 121 -3.90 -6.09 -21.28
CA GLN A 121 -3.45 -5.03 -22.17
C GLN A 121 -2.95 -3.80 -21.40
N ASP A 122 -3.50 -3.53 -20.22
CA ASP A 122 -3.09 -2.41 -19.38
C ASP A 122 -1.59 -2.47 -19.04
N LYS A 123 -0.89 -1.35 -19.29
CA LYS A 123 0.54 -1.19 -19.01
C LYS A 123 0.81 -0.92 -17.54
N ALA A 124 -0.12 -0.32 -16.81
CA ALA A 124 0.07 -0.01 -15.39
C ALA A 124 0.07 -1.28 -14.51
N LEU A 125 -0.52 -2.38 -15.00
CA LEU A 125 -0.45 -3.70 -14.36
C LEU A 125 0.76 -4.53 -14.81
N LYS A 126 1.58 -4.01 -15.74
CA LYS A 126 2.78 -4.65 -16.27
C LYS A 126 4.03 -3.99 -15.73
N VAL A 127 4.64 -4.60 -14.73
CA VAL A 127 5.81 -4.05 -14.07
C VAL A 127 7.06 -4.68 -14.66
N THR A 128 7.86 -3.86 -15.34
CA THR A 128 9.19 -4.23 -15.80
C THR A 128 10.26 -3.80 -14.80
N GLY A 129 11.37 -4.54 -14.75
CA GLY A 129 12.48 -4.23 -13.83
C GLY A 129 13.00 -2.79 -13.96
N SER A 130 13.05 -2.27 -15.18
CA SER A 130 13.51 -0.90 -15.46
C SER A 130 12.54 0.20 -15.03
N GLN A 131 11.26 -0.11 -14.84
CA GLN A 131 10.23 0.87 -14.43
C GLN A 131 10.08 0.96 -12.91
N LEU A 132 10.73 0.06 -12.16
CA LEU A 132 10.65 -0.02 -10.72
C LEU A 132 11.62 0.97 -10.07
N THR A 133 11.22 2.24 -10.04
CA THR A 133 11.83 3.24 -9.16
C THR A 133 11.25 3.12 -7.74
N HIS A 134 11.95 3.68 -6.75
CA HIS A 134 11.41 3.76 -5.38
C HIS A 134 10.02 4.40 -5.32
N SER A 135 9.80 5.50 -6.06
CA SER A 135 8.51 6.19 -6.12
C SER A 135 7.41 5.34 -6.78
N ALA A 136 7.75 4.59 -7.84
CA ALA A 136 6.80 3.68 -8.48
C ALA A 136 6.38 2.55 -7.52
N PHE A 137 7.28 2.12 -6.62
CA PHE A 137 6.96 1.17 -5.57
C PHE A 137 5.97 1.74 -4.55
N GLU A 138 6.20 2.95 -4.03
CA GLU A 138 5.28 3.59 -3.08
C GLU A 138 3.88 3.75 -3.67
N ASP A 139 3.79 4.18 -4.94
CA ASP A 139 2.54 4.29 -5.68
C ASP A 139 1.83 2.94 -5.85
N MET A 140 2.59 1.88 -6.15
CA MET A 140 2.07 0.53 -6.38
C MET A 140 1.65 -0.15 -5.07
N LEU A 141 2.29 0.19 -3.94
CA LEU A 141 1.98 -0.33 -2.62
C LEU A 141 0.65 0.20 -2.07
N THR A 142 0.05 1.22 -2.69
CA THR A 142 -1.27 1.73 -2.30
C THR A 142 -2.37 0.78 -2.76
N PRO A 143 -2.97 -0.05 -1.87
CA PRO A 143 -3.82 -1.16 -2.30
C PRO A 143 -5.10 -0.69 -3.01
N GLY A 144 -5.62 0.47 -2.61
CA GLY A 144 -6.82 1.07 -3.21
C GLY A 144 -6.68 1.40 -4.70
N LYS A 145 -5.47 1.78 -5.15
CA LYS A 145 -5.20 2.09 -6.56
C LYS A 145 -5.27 0.83 -7.42
N LEU A 146 -4.55 -0.23 -7.02
CA LEU A 146 -4.59 -1.52 -7.71
C LEU A 146 -6.01 -2.09 -7.71
N MET A 147 -6.70 -2.04 -6.58
CA MET A 147 -8.07 -2.53 -6.46
C MET A 147 -9.02 -1.80 -7.42
N GLY A 148 -8.96 -0.47 -7.48
CA GLY A 148 -9.77 0.32 -8.39
C GLY A 148 -9.51 -0.03 -9.87
N MET A 149 -8.26 -0.29 -10.24
CA MET A 149 -7.91 -0.72 -11.61
C MET A 149 -8.54 -2.07 -11.96
N TYR A 150 -8.40 -3.08 -11.09
CA TYR A 150 -9.00 -4.40 -11.34
C TYR A 150 -10.53 -4.34 -11.38
N GLN A 151 -11.15 -3.55 -10.50
CA GLN A 151 -12.60 -3.35 -10.50
C GLN A 151 -13.09 -2.64 -11.77
N GLN A 152 -12.34 -1.65 -12.26
CA GLN A 152 -12.65 -0.94 -13.50
C GLN A 152 -12.53 -1.83 -14.74
N HIS A 153 -11.50 -2.68 -14.80
CA HIS A 153 -11.24 -3.52 -15.97
C HIS A 153 -12.04 -4.82 -15.99
N ALA A 154 -12.49 -5.31 -14.82
CA ALA A 154 -13.25 -6.55 -14.70
C ALA A 154 -14.49 -6.43 -13.80
N PRO A 155 -15.46 -5.55 -14.10
CA PRO A 155 -16.61 -5.30 -13.24
C PRO A 155 -17.51 -6.52 -13.00
N LEU A 156 -17.76 -7.36 -14.02
CA LEU A 156 -18.54 -8.59 -13.89
C LEU A 156 -17.80 -9.61 -13.04
N THR A 157 -16.53 -9.89 -13.35
CA THR A 157 -15.71 -10.85 -12.59
C THR A 157 -15.54 -10.40 -11.14
N TRP A 158 -15.29 -9.11 -10.92
CA TRP A 158 -15.21 -8.50 -9.60
C TRP A 158 -16.53 -8.66 -8.84
N GLY A 159 -17.65 -8.30 -9.45
CA GLY A 159 -18.98 -8.46 -8.87
C GLY A 159 -19.26 -9.90 -8.46
N LEU A 160 -18.96 -10.87 -9.33
CA LEU A 160 -19.14 -12.30 -9.05
C LEU A 160 -18.30 -12.76 -7.85
N LEU A 161 -17.00 -12.43 -7.83
CA LEU A 161 -16.10 -12.80 -6.73
C LEU A 161 -16.48 -12.11 -5.42
N GLN A 162 -16.93 -10.86 -5.50
CA GLN A 162 -17.45 -10.13 -4.34
C GLN A 162 -18.73 -10.79 -3.82
N THR A 163 -19.67 -11.19 -4.69
CA THR A 163 -20.86 -11.95 -4.27
C THR A 163 -20.46 -13.26 -3.59
N ILE A 164 -19.51 -14.03 -4.14
CA ILE A 164 -19.07 -15.30 -3.55
C ILE A 164 -18.42 -15.08 -2.18
N SER A 165 -17.50 -14.13 -2.07
CA SER A 165 -16.73 -13.87 -0.84
C SER A 165 -17.54 -13.13 0.24
N ALA A 166 -18.47 -12.26 -0.16
CA ALA A 166 -19.32 -11.48 0.72
C ALA A 166 -20.64 -12.16 1.12
N SER A 167 -21.03 -13.26 0.45
CA SER A 167 -22.28 -13.94 0.78
C SER A 167 -22.29 -14.45 2.23
N PRO A 168 -23.38 -14.23 2.99
CA PRO A 168 -23.49 -14.67 4.37
C PRO A 168 -23.60 -16.20 4.43
N ASN A 169 -22.58 -16.85 4.98
CA ASN A 169 -22.60 -18.29 5.22
C ASN A 169 -23.43 -18.63 6.49
N PRO A 170 -23.87 -19.90 6.66
CA PRO A 170 -24.67 -20.30 7.83
C PRO A 170 -24.02 -19.96 9.18
N TYR A 171 -22.69 -20.08 9.27
CA TYR A 171 -21.92 -19.74 10.46
C TYR A 171 -22.05 -18.25 10.82
N ARG A 172 -21.89 -17.34 9.84
CA ARG A 172 -22.05 -15.89 10.03
C ARG A 172 -23.48 -15.53 10.40
N LYS A 173 -24.48 -16.14 9.75
CA LYS A 173 -25.89 -15.96 10.12
C LYS A 173 -26.15 -16.39 11.57
N ARG A 174 -25.48 -17.44 12.05
CA ARG A 174 -25.56 -17.89 13.44
C ARG A 174 -24.85 -16.92 14.39
N LYS A 175 -23.60 -16.54 14.14
CA LYS A 175 -22.85 -15.56 14.98
C LYS A 175 -23.61 -14.23 15.07
N ALA A 176 -24.20 -13.76 13.96
CA ALA A 176 -25.02 -12.54 13.97
C ALA A 176 -26.32 -12.67 14.79
N ARG A 177 -26.92 -13.87 14.83
CA ARG A 177 -28.08 -14.15 15.71
C ARG A 177 -27.67 -14.21 17.17
N GLU A 178 -26.56 -14.88 17.48
CA GLU A 178 -25.98 -14.96 18.84
C GLU A 178 -25.62 -13.57 19.34
N ALA A 179 -24.92 -12.76 18.54
CA ALA A 179 -24.59 -11.38 18.88
C ALA A 179 -25.85 -10.52 19.13
N LYS A 180 -26.90 -10.70 18.30
CA LYS A 180 -28.17 -10.02 18.50
C LYS A 180 -28.88 -10.48 19.78
N GLN A 181 -28.80 -11.77 20.13
CA GLN A 181 -29.38 -12.31 21.37
C GLN A 181 -28.62 -11.81 22.61
N ASN A 182 -27.30 -11.79 22.56
CA ASN A 182 -26.48 -11.26 23.65
C ASN A 182 -26.73 -9.77 23.86
N ALA A 183 -26.78 -8.98 22.78
CA ALA A 183 -27.11 -7.56 22.86
C ALA A 183 -28.52 -7.30 23.42
N LEU A 184 -29.48 -8.20 23.18
CA LEU A 184 -30.81 -8.11 23.79
C LEU A 184 -30.76 -8.44 25.29
N HIS A 185 -29.99 -9.45 25.69
CA HIS A 185 -29.80 -9.79 27.10
C HIS A 185 -29.10 -8.68 27.89
N GLU A 186 -28.04 -8.08 27.32
CA GLU A 186 -27.34 -6.93 27.94
C GLU A 186 -28.29 -5.73 28.11
N ALA A 187 -29.10 -5.43 27.10
CA ALA A 187 -30.09 -4.35 27.20
C ALA A 187 -31.19 -4.65 28.24
N GLU A 188 -31.55 -5.92 28.46
CA GLU A 188 -32.51 -6.31 29.50
C GLU A 188 -31.91 -6.20 30.91
N ASP A 189 -30.64 -6.55 31.08
CA ASP A 189 -29.92 -6.44 32.36
C ASP A 189 -29.72 -4.96 32.76
N ASP A 190 -29.44 -4.08 31.80
CA ASP A 190 -29.32 -2.63 32.04
C ASP A 190 -30.66 -1.97 32.44
N ILE A 191 -31.79 -2.49 31.94
CA ILE A 191 -33.13 -2.01 32.35
C ILE A 191 -33.49 -2.53 33.75
N ALA A 192 -33.04 -3.73 34.11
CA ALA A 192 -33.34 -4.36 35.39
C ALA A 192 -32.54 -3.77 36.56
N SER A 193 -31.36 -3.19 36.31
CA SER A 193 -30.48 -2.63 37.34
C SER A 193 -30.93 -1.27 37.90
N GLY A 194 -31.89 -0.60 37.25
CA GLY A 194 -32.55 0.61 37.79
C GLY A 194 -31.63 1.83 37.95
N GLU A 195 -30.48 1.87 37.28
CA GLU A 195 -29.65 3.07 37.20
C GLU A 195 -30.32 4.08 36.25
N GLU A 196 -30.69 5.26 36.78
CA GLU A 196 -31.32 6.33 36.02
C GLU A 196 -30.41 6.78 34.86
N LEU A 197 -30.96 6.64 33.65
CA LEU A 197 -30.29 6.78 32.37
C LEU A 197 -30.09 8.27 31.96
N GLU A 198 -29.28 9.02 32.71
CA GLU A 198 -28.83 10.35 32.27
C GLU A 198 -27.52 10.23 31.47
N GLY A 199 -27.63 9.97 30.16
CA GLY A 199 -26.55 10.24 29.20
C GLY A 199 -26.08 9.13 28.26
N LEU A 200 -26.97 8.36 27.63
CA LEU A 200 -26.57 7.48 26.52
C LEU A 200 -26.37 8.26 25.22
N THR A 201 -25.12 8.64 24.96
CA THR A 201 -24.64 8.86 23.59
C THR A 201 -24.35 7.50 22.95
N GLU A 202 -24.69 7.33 21.67
CA GLU A 202 -24.45 6.11 20.88
C GLU A 202 -22.95 5.75 20.83
N GLN A 203 -22.42 5.14 21.88
CA GLN A 203 -21.13 4.46 21.83
C GLN A 203 -21.35 3.13 21.10
N GLN A 204 -20.92 3.11 19.85
CA GLN A 204 -20.83 1.92 19.03
C GLN A 204 -20.03 0.87 19.80
N GLY A 205 -20.67 -0.24 20.16
CA GLY A 205 -19.99 -1.42 20.67
C GLY A 205 -18.94 -1.87 19.67
N GLU A 206 -17.68 -1.59 19.98
CA GLU A 206 -16.54 -2.21 19.33
C GLU A 206 -16.58 -3.68 19.72
N ASP A 207 -16.86 -4.54 18.74
CA ASP A 207 -16.79 -6.00 18.88
C ASP A 207 -15.39 -6.38 19.40
N VAL A 208 -15.28 -6.62 20.71
CA VAL A 208 -14.11 -7.21 21.35
C VAL A 208 -14.07 -8.70 20.96
N ASP A 209 -13.70 -8.98 19.71
CA ASP A 209 -13.19 -10.30 19.34
C ASP A 209 -11.80 -10.43 20.00
N GLY A 210 -11.80 -10.95 21.23
CA GLY A 210 -10.60 -11.40 21.92
C GLY A 210 -9.97 -12.57 21.16
N ASP A 211 -9.06 -12.25 20.25
CA ASP A 211 -8.04 -13.18 19.80
C ASP A 211 -6.66 -12.56 20.07
N ALA A 212 -5.86 -13.32 20.79
CA ALA A 212 -4.58 -12.94 21.35
C ALA A 212 -3.56 -12.76 20.22
N GLY A 213 -3.37 -11.51 19.80
CA GLY A 213 -2.35 -11.11 18.84
C GLY A 213 -2.19 -9.60 18.86
N GLY A 214 -1.94 -9.04 20.05
CA GLY A 214 -1.57 -7.65 20.17
C GLY A 214 -0.26 -7.41 19.42
N ASP A 215 -0.34 -6.79 18.25
CA ASP A 215 0.69 -5.88 17.78
C ASP A 215 0.13 -4.97 16.69
N SER A 216 0.14 -3.68 17.03
CA SER A 216 0.13 -2.52 16.13
C SER A 216 -1.08 -2.40 15.20
N ALA A 217 -2.08 -1.61 15.64
CA ALA A 217 -3.05 -1.03 14.73
C ALA A 217 -2.31 -0.28 13.60
N PRO A 218 -2.48 -0.66 12.33
CA PRO A 218 -1.85 0.03 11.21
C PRO A 218 -2.36 1.48 11.16
N GLY A 219 -1.45 2.42 10.90
CA GLY A 219 -1.70 3.87 10.96
C GLY A 219 -2.99 4.32 10.28
N LYS A 220 -3.68 5.27 10.93
CA LYS A 220 -5.01 5.82 10.57
C LYS A 220 -5.09 6.52 9.20
N ASP A 221 -4.00 6.59 8.45
CA ASP A 221 -3.91 7.40 7.21
C ASP A 221 -4.01 6.56 5.92
N GLY A 222 -4.20 5.25 6.02
CA GLY A 222 -4.58 4.45 4.86
C GLY A 222 -6.02 4.79 4.43
N PRO A 223 -6.37 4.76 3.13
CA PRO A 223 -7.76 4.83 2.70
C PRO A 223 -8.53 3.72 3.41
N SER A 224 -9.26 4.09 4.46
CA SER A 224 -10.01 3.18 5.31
C SER A 224 -11.15 2.60 4.49
N THR A 225 -10.86 1.53 3.76
CA THR A 225 -11.88 0.59 3.33
C THR A 225 -12.41 0.00 4.62
N LYS A 226 -13.44 0.64 5.20
CA LYS A 226 -14.11 0.16 6.41
C LYS A 226 -14.38 -1.32 6.20
N MET A 227 -13.79 -2.18 7.04
CA MET A 227 -14.04 -3.62 6.93
C MET A 227 -15.56 -3.84 6.97
N PRO A 228 -16.12 -4.62 6.03
CA PRO A 228 -17.53 -4.93 6.08
C PRO A 228 -17.86 -5.56 7.45
N LYS A 229 -18.90 -5.06 8.12
CA LYS A 229 -19.29 -5.56 9.45
C LYS A 229 -19.52 -7.08 9.39
N GLY A 230 -18.94 -7.82 10.35
CA GLY A 230 -19.05 -9.29 10.43
C GLY A 230 -18.07 -10.09 9.57
N PHE A 231 -17.02 -9.45 9.02
CA PHE A 231 -15.96 -10.11 8.27
C PHE A 231 -14.63 -10.07 9.03
N SER A 232 -14.01 -11.23 9.23
CA SER A 232 -12.64 -11.33 9.78
C SER A 232 -11.56 -10.98 8.76
N ARG A 233 -11.88 -10.97 7.46
CA ARG A 233 -10.99 -10.63 6.35
C ARG A 233 -11.76 -9.84 5.31
N ASN A 234 -11.14 -8.83 4.71
CA ASN A 234 -11.81 -8.03 3.67
C ASN A 234 -12.05 -8.90 2.41
N PRO A 235 -13.32 -9.14 2.00
CA PRO A 235 -13.67 -9.93 0.82
C PRO A 235 -13.12 -9.33 -0.49
N GLU A 236 -12.93 -8.02 -0.54
CA GLU A 236 -12.40 -7.32 -1.72
C GLU A 236 -10.96 -7.77 -2.03
N PHE A 237 -10.14 -8.00 -1.01
CA PHE A 237 -8.78 -8.53 -1.22
C PHE A 237 -8.79 -9.95 -1.77
N ALA A 238 -9.78 -10.77 -1.41
CA ALA A 238 -9.92 -12.10 -1.98
C ALA A 238 -10.24 -12.02 -3.49
N GLY A 239 -11.15 -11.11 -3.87
CA GLY A 239 -11.45 -10.82 -5.28
C GLY A 239 -10.22 -10.32 -6.05
N LEU A 240 -9.50 -9.34 -5.48
CA LEU A 240 -8.25 -8.81 -6.05
C LEU A 240 -7.22 -9.90 -6.31
N ILE A 241 -6.94 -10.75 -5.31
CA ILE A 241 -5.96 -11.84 -5.44
C ILE A 241 -6.42 -12.85 -6.49
N ALA A 242 -7.69 -13.23 -6.52
CA ALA A 242 -8.22 -14.18 -7.49
C ALA A 242 -8.10 -13.68 -8.93
N ILE A 243 -8.52 -12.43 -9.21
CA ILE A 243 -8.40 -11.83 -10.55
C ILE A 243 -6.93 -11.71 -10.94
N SER A 244 -6.07 -11.24 -10.03
CA SER A 244 -4.65 -11.12 -10.29
C SER A 244 -3.98 -12.46 -10.61
N LEU A 245 -4.34 -13.53 -9.88
CA LEU A 245 -3.82 -14.87 -10.12
C LEU A 245 -4.23 -15.39 -11.51
N LEU A 246 -5.52 -15.27 -11.85
CA LEU A 246 -6.05 -15.73 -13.14
C LEU A 246 -5.43 -14.96 -14.31
N THR A 247 -5.29 -13.64 -14.19
CA THR A 247 -4.73 -12.79 -15.24
C THR A 247 -3.22 -12.93 -15.38
N PHE A 248 -2.49 -13.13 -14.27
CA PHE A 248 -1.06 -13.46 -14.30
C PHE A 248 -0.79 -14.86 -14.88
N ALA A 249 -1.64 -15.84 -14.59
CA ALA A 249 -1.56 -17.17 -15.18
C ALA A 249 -1.75 -17.12 -16.71
N ARG A 250 -2.65 -16.26 -17.18
CA ARG A 250 -2.89 -16.02 -18.61
C ARG A 250 -1.75 -15.23 -19.27
N ASN A 251 -1.25 -14.19 -18.61
CA ASN A 251 -0.13 -13.38 -19.08
C ASN A 251 0.82 -13.02 -17.94
N ARG A 252 2.02 -13.62 -17.94
CA ARG A 252 3.04 -13.38 -16.92
C ARG A 252 3.57 -11.93 -16.88
N SER A 253 3.28 -11.12 -17.90
CA SER A 253 3.59 -9.69 -17.86
C SER A 253 2.66 -8.92 -16.94
N THR A 254 1.44 -9.39 -16.66
CA THR A 254 0.49 -8.77 -15.71
C THR A 254 0.87 -9.13 -14.28
N ASN A 255 2.00 -8.61 -13.82
CA ASN A 255 2.70 -9.08 -12.64
C ASN A 255 2.72 -8.08 -11.47
N ALA A 256 1.97 -6.98 -11.53
CA ALA A 256 2.02 -5.94 -10.49
C ALA A 256 1.82 -6.50 -9.06
N LEU A 257 0.70 -7.17 -8.80
CA LEU A 257 0.42 -7.74 -7.48
C LEU A 257 1.28 -8.99 -7.17
N PRO A 258 1.48 -9.96 -8.08
CA PRO A 258 2.36 -11.10 -7.82
C PRO A 258 3.80 -10.69 -7.53
N LEU A 259 4.25 -9.56 -8.10
CA LEU A 259 5.55 -9.00 -7.80
C LEU A 259 5.61 -8.46 -6.36
N LEU A 260 4.62 -7.67 -5.94
CA LEU A 260 4.53 -7.17 -4.56
C LEU A 260 4.53 -8.33 -3.56
N ILE A 261 3.73 -9.36 -3.82
CA ILE A 261 3.68 -10.56 -2.97
C ILE A 261 5.04 -11.28 -2.97
N GLY A 262 5.70 -11.42 -4.12
CA GLY A 262 7.03 -12.05 -4.20
C GLY A 262 8.10 -11.29 -3.43
N LEU A 263 8.08 -9.96 -3.46
CA LEU A 263 8.98 -9.11 -2.68
C LEU A 263 8.69 -9.22 -1.18
N PHE A 264 7.41 -9.13 -0.79
CA PHE A 264 6.98 -9.30 0.60
C PHE A 264 7.44 -10.65 1.16
N LEU A 265 7.16 -11.76 0.47
CA LEU A 265 7.59 -13.09 0.88
C LEU A 265 9.11 -13.19 1.04
N LYS A 266 9.87 -12.52 0.17
CA LYS A 266 11.33 -12.50 0.26
C LYS A 266 11.84 -11.73 1.47
N ILE A 267 11.22 -10.59 1.79
CA ILE A 267 11.55 -9.76 2.96
C ILE A 267 11.26 -10.55 4.25
N GLU A 268 10.12 -11.23 4.32
CA GLU A 268 9.72 -12.09 5.44
C GLU A 268 10.56 -13.39 5.58
N GLY A 269 11.61 -13.56 4.75
CA GLY A 269 12.48 -14.73 4.84
C GLY A 269 11.81 -16.05 4.44
N THR A 270 10.77 -15.99 3.61
CA THR A 270 10.04 -17.19 3.15
C THR A 270 11.01 -18.18 2.47
N SER A 271 10.87 -19.47 2.80
CA SER A 271 11.72 -20.50 2.22
C SER A 271 11.62 -20.53 0.69
N ALA A 272 12.73 -20.83 0.01
CA ALA A 272 12.76 -20.91 -1.46
C ALA A 272 11.74 -21.93 -2.00
N ARG A 273 11.46 -23.01 -1.25
CA ARG A 273 10.46 -24.03 -1.62
C ARG A 273 9.05 -23.48 -1.56
N THR A 274 8.69 -22.79 -0.49
CA THR A 274 7.37 -22.13 -0.34
C THR A 274 7.19 -21.06 -1.41
N HIS A 275 8.22 -20.25 -1.65
CA HIS A 275 8.15 -19.22 -2.68
C HIS A 275 8.01 -19.82 -4.09
N GLN A 276 8.71 -20.91 -4.40
CA GLN A 276 8.54 -21.62 -5.67
C GLN A 276 7.14 -22.22 -5.82
N MET A 277 6.57 -22.78 -4.75
CA MET A 277 5.20 -23.29 -4.75
C MET A 277 4.20 -22.17 -5.06
N LEU A 278 4.28 -21.03 -4.36
CA LEU A 278 3.40 -19.88 -4.56
C LEU A 278 3.57 -19.26 -5.96
N SER A 279 4.80 -19.26 -6.48
CA SER A 279 5.06 -18.80 -7.84
C SER A 279 4.46 -19.72 -8.90
N ASN A 280 4.51 -21.04 -8.69
CA ASN A 280 3.86 -22.01 -9.58
C ASN A 280 2.32 -21.89 -9.56
N LEU A 281 1.74 -21.46 -8.44
CA LEU A 281 0.31 -21.16 -8.33
C LEU A 281 -0.08 -19.82 -8.97
N GLY A 282 0.88 -18.98 -9.35
CA GLY A 282 0.62 -17.65 -9.88
C GLY A 282 0.35 -16.57 -8.82
N LEU A 283 0.54 -16.88 -7.54
CA LEU A 283 0.42 -15.91 -6.44
C LEU A 283 1.62 -14.98 -6.33
N SER A 284 2.80 -15.43 -6.78
CA SER A 284 4.01 -14.62 -6.78
C SER A 284 4.83 -14.78 -8.05
N VAL A 285 5.72 -13.81 -8.31
CA VAL A 285 6.75 -13.99 -9.33
C VAL A 285 7.86 -14.94 -8.85
N SER A 286 8.67 -15.45 -9.79
CA SER A 286 9.77 -16.35 -9.44
C SER A 286 10.81 -15.67 -8.54
N LEU A 287 11.50 -16.46 -7.70
CA LEU A 287 12.59 -15.96 -6.85
C LEU A 287 13.67 -15.22 -7.67
N LYS A 288 14.03 -15.72 -8.86
CA LYS A 288 14.98 -15.07 -9.76
C LYS A 288 14.50 -13.69 -10.24
N THR A 289 13.19 -13.51 -10.39
CA THR A 289 12.62 -12.19 -10.74
C THR A 289 12.71 -11.25 -9.55
N VAL A 290 12.42 -11.72 -8.34
CA VAL A 290 12.55 -10.93 -7.11
C VAL A 290 13.99 -10.46 -6.90
N GLU A 291 14.99 -11.34 -7.02
CA GLU A 291 16.40 -10.94 -6.84
C GLU A 291 16.85 -9.90 -7.87
N ARG A 292 16.51 -10.08 -9.16
CA ARG A 292 16.82 -9.08 -10.20
C ARG A 292 16.20 -7.71 -9.92
N ILE A 293 14.99 -7.71 -9.36
CA ILE A 293 14.31 -6.47 -9.00
C ILE A 293 14.98 -5.83 -7.79
N LYS A 294 15.38 -6.62 -6.79
CA LYS A 294 16.16 -6.11 -5.66
C LYS A 294 17.47 -5.46 -6.10
N GLU A 295 18.19 -6.09 -7.03
CA GLU A 295 19.42 -5.53 -7.62
C GLU A 295 19.10 -4.19 -8.31
N SER A 296 18.09 -4.15 -9.18
CA SER A 296 17.69 -2.93 -9.88
C SER A 296 17.25 -1.80 -8.93
N VAL A 297 16.52 -2.12 -7.87
CA VAL A 297 16.10 -1.14 -6.86
C VAL A 297 17.29 -0.64 -6.04
N SER A 298 18.20 -1.54 -5.67
CA SER A 298 19.43 -1.17 -4.97
C SER A 298 20.27 -0.21 -5.81
N ASP A 299 20.44 -0.50 -7.11
CA ASP A 299 21.14 0.37 -8.04
C ASP A 299 20.45 1.74 -8.18
N ASP A 300 19.11 1.77 -8.23
CA ASP A 300 18.34 3.01 -8.25
C ASP A 300 18.53 3.84 -6.98
N CYS A 301 18.45 3.22 -5.80
CA CYS A 301 18.71 3.88 -4.52
C CYS A 301 20.13 4.47 -4.46
N VAL A 302 21.14 3.71 -4.88
CA VAL A 302 22.54 4.19 -4.92
C VAL A 302 22.70 5.35 -5.90
N ARG A 303 22.06 5.30 -7.08
CA ARG A 303 22.04 6.43 -8.02
C ARG A 303 21.38 7.66 -7.42
N ASN A 304 20.27 7.52 -6.71
CA ASN A 304 19.57 8.63 -6.06
C ASN A 304 20.38 9.24 -4.91
N ALA A 305 21.10 8.42 -4.14
CA ALA A 305 22.04 8.86 -3.12
C ALA A 305 23.25 9.59 -3.75
N ARG A 306 23.82 9.04 -4.84
CA ARG A 306 24.87 9.70 -5.61
C ARG A 306 24.43 11.05 -6.15
N ALA A 307 23.21 11.14 -6.70
CA ALA A 307 22.65 12.39 -7.19
C ALA A 307 22.56 13.46 -6.08
N LEU A 308 22.23 13.06 -4.84
CA LEU A 308 22.23 13.96 -3.68
C LEU A 308 23.64 14.42 -3.30
N ILE A 309 24.61 13.50 -3.27
CA ILE A 309 26.00 13.83 -2.96
C ILE A 309 26.57 14.83 -3.99
N CYS A 310 26.27 14.62 -5.27
CA CYS A 310 26.76 15.45 -6.36
C CYS A 310 25.94 16.75 -6.57
N SER A 311 24.78 16.92 -5.93
CA SER A 311 23.90 18.07 -6.23
C SER A 311 24.39 19.40 -5.65
N GLY A 312 25.40 19.38 -4.77
CA GLY A 312 25.81 20.58 -4.03
C GLY A 312 24.89 20.92 -2.86
N ASN A 313 23.98 20.02 -2.46
CA ASN A 313 23.19 20.17 -1.24
C ASN A 313 23.98 19.69 0.00
N LEU A 314 23.59 20.16 1.18
CA LEU A 314 24.12 19.62 2.43
C LEU A 314 23.58 18.20 2.68
N PHE A 315 24.46 17.30 3.07
CA PHE A 315 24.11 15.92 3.41
C PHE A 315 24.98 15.41 4.57
N THR A 316 24.50 14.36 5.22
CA THR A 316 25.27 13.56 6.18
C THR A 316 25.25 12.11 5.74
N ILE A 317 26.35 11.40 5.99
CA ILE A 317 26.44 9.96 5.74
C ILE A 317 26.34 9.26 7.08
N VAL A 318 25.28 8.47 7.25
CA VAL A 318 25.14 7.57 8.39
C VAL A 318 25.62 6.20 7.97
N PHE A 319 26.49 5.58 8.75
CA PHE A 319 26.87 4.20 8.53
C PHE A 319 27.00 3.43 9.85
N ASP A 320 26.75 2.12 9.77
CA ASP A 320 26.79 1.23 10.92
C ASP A 320 27.17 -0.20 10.49
N ASN A 321 27.71 -0.96 11.42
CA ASN A 321 28.12 -2.35 11.22
C ASN A 321 26.91 -3.29 11.22
N ILE A 322 26.82 -4.11 10.19
CA ILE A 322 25.95 -5.27 10.11
C ILE A 322 26.80 -6.54 10.28
N ASN A 323 26.55 -7.25 11.37
CA ASN A 323 27.12 -8.56 11.62
C ASN A 323 26.09 -9.65 11.32
N LEU A 324 26.21 -10.32 10.17
CA LEU A 324 25.31 -11.41 9.79
C LEU A 324 25.95 -12.76 10.13
N TYR A 325 25.37 -13.46 11.10
CA TYR A 325 25.83 -14.80 11.47
C TYR A 325 25.24 -15.86 10.53
N LEU A 326 26.06 -16.37 9.61
CA LEU A 326 25.67 -17.44 8.72
C LEU A 326 25.85 -18.80 9.42
N ARG A 327 24.79 -19.26 10.07
CA ARG A 327 24.74 -20.61 10.65
C ARG A 327 24.61 -21.65 9.54
N LYS A 328 25.56 -22.59 9.49
CA LYS A 328 25.48 -23.77 8.62
C LYS A 328 24.74 -24.89 9.36
N TYR A 329 23.84 -25.57 8.65
CA TYR A 329 23.07 -26.69 9.22
C TYR A 329 23.97 -27.85 9.68
N GLN A 330 24.98 -28.19 8.87
CA GLN A 330 26.05 -29.12 9.24
C GLN A 330 27.40 -28.41 9.16
N GLN A 331 28.08 -28.30 10.29
CA GLN A 331 29.45 -27.81 10.32
C GLN A 331 30.39 -28.89 9.82
N ARG A 332 31.16 -28.58 8.78
CA ARG A 332 32.25 -29.41 8.26
C ARG A 332 33.54 -28.59 8.25
N ILE A 333 34.69 -29.23 8.08
CA ILE A 333 35.98 -28.54 8.00
C ILE A 333 35.95 -27.44 6.91
N THR A 334 35.30 -27.71 5.78
CA THR A 334 35.12 -26.78 4.66
C THR A 334 33.86 -25.91 4.73
N ASN A 335 32.98 -26.13 5.73
CA ASN A 335 31.69 -25.47 5.84
C ASN A 335 31.40 -25.13 7.30
N ARG A 336 32.11 -24.13 7.82
CA ARG A 336 31.93 -23.63 9.19
C ARG A 336 30.94 -22.48 9.21
N ASN A 337 30.44 -22.16 10.40
CA ASN A 337 29.72 -20.92 10.60
C ASN A 337 30.68 -19.76 10.32
N THR A 338 30.19 -18.76 9.59
CA THR A 338 30.95 -17.56 9.25
C THR A 338 30.14 -16.35 9.70
N MET A 339 30.82 -15.34 10.20
CA MET A 339 30.22 -14.03 10.44
C MET A 339 30.60 -13.15 9.25
N ILE A 340 29.60 -12.59 8.57
CA ILE A 340 29.83 -11.55 7.57
C ILE A 340 29.85 -10.24 8.35
N HIS A 341 30.96 -9.51 8.22
CA HIS A 341 31.13 -8.16 8.76
C HIS A 341 31.00 -7.20 7.59
N ALA A 342 29.87 -6.52 7.50
CA ALA A 342 29.61 -5.56 6.45
C ALA A 342 29.18 -4.24 7.08
N THR A 343 29.33 -3.13 6.37
CA THR A 343 28.90 -1.81 6.84
C THR A 343 27.78 -1.32 5.93
N ASN A 344 26.61 -1.02 6.50
CA ASN A 344 25.52 -0.40 5.75
C ASN A 344 25.63 1.12 5.87
N ALA A 345 25.31 1.83 4.78
CA ALA A 345 25.30 3.28 4.80
C ALA A 345 24.06 3.86 4.13
N ALA A 346 23.68 5.05 4.60
CA ALA A 346 22.63 5.87 4.04
C ALA A 346 23.08 7.34 3.99
N VAL A 347 22.65 8.04 2.95
CA VAL A 347 22.85 9.48 2.80
C VAL A 347 21.56 10.16 3.23
N ILE A 348 21.66 11.09 4.18
CA ILE A 348 20.53 11.88 4.65
C ILE A 348 20.70 13.31 4.17
N ALA A 349 19.70 13.85 3.47
CA ALA A 349 19.69 15.24 3.09
C ALA A 349 19.48 16.13 4.33
N ILE A 350 20.26 17.20 4.44
CA ILE A 350 20.11 18.18 5.52
C ILE A 350 19.26 19.34 4.99
N PRO A 351 18.11 19.67 5.61
CA PRO A 351 17.35 20.87 5.26
C PRO A 351 18.22 22.11 5.40
N GLU A 352 18.20 22.97 4.39
CA GLU A 352 19.13 24.10 4.29
C GLU A 352 18.52 25.41 4.81
N GLU A 353 17.27 25.36 5.26
CA GLU A 353 16.57 26.51 5.83
C GLU A 353 17.33 27.01 7.08
N GLY A 354 17.81 28.25 7.02
CA GLY A 354 18.57 28.87 8.11
C GLY A 354 20.05 28.45 8.19
N ILE A 355 20.59 27.70 7.23
CA ILE A 355 22.00 27.28 7.22
C ILE A 355 22.77 28.01 6.12
N ASN A 356 23.87 28.67 6.49
CA ASN A 356 24.83 29.19 5.51
C ASN A 356 25.66 28.04 4.91
N LYS A 357 25.30 27.58 3.71
CA LYS A 357 25.96 26.46 3.04
C LYS A 357 27.46 26.67 2.82
N ALA A 358 27.87 27.90 2.51
CA ALA A 358 29.27 28.21 2.23
C ALA A 358 30.12 28.05 3.49
N GLU A 359 29.64 28.56 4.62
CA GLU A 359 30.29 28.38 5.91
C GLU A 359 30.26 26.93 6.39
N ALA A 360 29.16 26.22 6.17
CA ALA A 360 29.02 24.81 6.56
C ALA A 360 29.98 23.88 5.80
N ARG A 361 30.37 24.25 4.58
CA ARG A 361 31.28 23.49 3.72
C ARG A 361 32.74 23.91 3.85
N ASP A 362 33.02 25.03 4.51
CA ASP A 362 34.35 25.63 4.60
C ASP A 362 35.32 24.75 5.39
N VAL A 363 36.10 23.96 4.65
CA VAL A 363 37.17 23.11 5.20
C VAL A 363 38.24 23.93 5.90
N LYS A 364 38.56 25.13 5.38
CA LYS A 364 39.61 25.97 5.96
C LYS A 364 39.19 26.46 7.34
N SER A 365 37.99 27.02 7.49
CA SER A 365 37.46 27.43 8.80
C SER A 365 37.37 26.27 9.80
N LYS A 366 37.01 25.05 9.34
CA LYS A 366 37.05 23.84 10.18
C LYS A 366 38.48 23.52 10.64
N LEU A 367 39.45 23.55 9.72
CA LEU A 367 40.85 23.24 10.01
C LEU A 367 41.51 24.32 10.87
N ASP A 368 41.16 25.59 10.71
CA ASP A 368 41.69 26.71 11.52
C ASP A 368 41.24 26.59 12.99
N LYS A 369 40.08 25.99 13.25
CA LYS A 369 39.59 25.67 14.60
C LYS A 369 40.24 24.41 15.20
N ARG A 370 41.04 23.68 14.43
CA ARG A 370 41.70 22.46 14.91
C ARG A 370 42.73 22.82 15.97
N GLY A 371 42.78 22.06 17.05
CA GLY A 371 43.67 22.34 18.19
C GLY A 371 43.03 23.22 19.26
N GLY A 372 42.02 24.06 18.95
CA GLY A 372 41.34 24.88 19.97
C GLY A 372 40.71 24.08 21.12
N ARG A 373 40.47 22.77 20.93
CA ARG A 373 40.06 21.87 22.02
C ARG A 373 41.10 21.71 23.13
N SER A 374 42.38 21.98 22.89
CA SER A 374 43.38 21.97 23.97
C SER A 374 43.21 23.15 24.93
N GLU A 375 42.52 24.21 24.48
CA GLU A 375 42.17 25.37 25.30
C GLU A 375 40.83 25.15 26.02
N ALA A 376 40.02 24.19 25.57
CA ALA A 376 38.77 23.84 26.23
C ALA A 376 39.05 23.24 27.61
N THR A 377 38.46 23.85 28.61
CA THR A 377 38.49 23.44 30.01
C THR A 377 37.24 22.64 30.36
N PHE A 378 37.26 22.01 31.53
CA PHE A 378 36.07 21.31 32.06
C PHE A 378 34.87 22.26 32.24
N GLN A 379 35.10 23.55 32.46
CA GLN A 379 34.02 24.53 32.63
C GLN A 379 33.27 24.80 31.31
N ASP A 380 33.92 24.58 30.16
CA ASP A 380 33.31 24.81 28.83
C ASP A 380 32.31 23.72 28.43
N ILE A 381 32.36 22.55 29.11
CA ILE A 381 31.45 21.42 28.88
C ILE A 381 30.46 21.21 30.02
N LEU A 382 30.67 21.87 31.16
CA LEU A 382 29.75 21.77 32.28
C LEU A 382 28.44 22.49 31.93
N PRO A 383 27.27 21.84 32.12
CA PRO A 383 26.00 22.52 31.99
C PRO A 383 25.98 23.75 32.89
N THR A 384 25.57 24.88 32.33
CA THR A 384 25.34 26.10 33.10
C THR A 384 24.14 25.91 34.04
N LYS A 385 23.93 26.87 34.96
CA LYS A 385 22.74 26.82 35.84
C LYS A 385 21.46 26.93 35.03
N GLU A 386 21.52 27.70 33.96
CA GLU A 386 20.48 27.91 32.96
C GLU A 386 20.18 26.59 32.21
N ASP A 387 21.22 25.87 31.76
CA ASP A 387 21.05 24.53 31.16
C ASP A 387 20.43 23.56 32.15
N GLY A 388 20.87 23.56 33.41
CA GLY A 388 20.30 22.73 34.46
C GLY A 388 18.81 23.01 34.68
N ALA A 389 18.41 24.28 34.69
CA ALA A 389 17.01 24.68 34.79
C ALA A 389 16.20 24.27 33.55
N PHE A 390 16.78 24.44 32.35
CA PHE A 390 16.18 24.02 31.08
C PHE A 390 15.96 22.50 31.05
N ILE A 391 17.01 21.72 31.33
CA ILE A 391 16.99 20.26 31.35
C ILE A 391 15.95 19.77 32.35
N LYS A 392 15.96 20.30 33.59
CA LYS A 392 14.96 19.95 34.61
C LYS A 392 13.54 20.21 34.11
N LYS A 393 13.28 21.38 33.53
CA LYS A 393 11.95 21.73 32.99
C LYS A 393 11.56 20.82 31.82
N ALA A 394 12.49 20.47 30.94
CA ALA A 394 12.27 19.55 29.83
C ALA A 394 11.90 18.14 30.34
N PHE A 395 12.63 17.63 31.34
CA PHE A 395 12.35 16.34 31.98
C PHE A 395 10.97 16.31 32.65
N VAL A 396 10.61 17.35 33.41
CA VAL A 396 9.28 17.44 34.05
C VAL A 396 8.18 17.38 32.99
N ASN A 397 8.30 18.13 31.89
CA ASN A 397 7.33 18.11 30.80
C ASN A 397 7.29 16.78 30.05
N LEU A 398 8.43 16.10 29.90
CA LEU A 398 8.47 14.76 29.30
C LEU A 398 7.74 13.74 30.17
N ILE A 399 8.01 13.73 31.48
CA ILE A 399 7.35 12.84 32.43
C ILE A 399 5.84 13.13 32.46
N ALA A 400 5.45 14.40 32.51
CA ALA A 400 4.04 14.79 32.46
C ALA A 400 3.35 14.29 31.17
N GLU A 401 3.98 14.46 30.00
CA GLU A 401 3.44 13.93 28.74
C GLU A 401 3.29 12.41 28.79
N LEU A 402 4.30 11.68 29.29
CA LEU A 402 4.25 10.23 29.41
C LEU A 402 3.11 9.77 30.33
N LEU A 403 2.90 10.45 31.46
CA LEU A 403 1.79 10.15 32.36
C LEU A 403 0.43 10.37 31.67
N VAL A 404 0.23 11.50 30.98
CA VAL A 404 -1.04 11.79 30.30
C VAL A 404 -1.29 10.84 29.13
N ARG A 405 -0.25 10.41 28.42
CA ARG A 405 -0.41 9.51 27.27
C ARG A 405 -0.61 8.05 27.66
N TYR A 406 0.12 7.58 28.66
CA TYR A 406 0.30 6.15 28.90
C TYR A 406 -0.23 5.65 30.25
N THR A 407 -0.81 6.52 31.10
CA THR A 407 -1.51 6.03 32.29
C THR A 407 -2.73 5.21 31.87
N PRO A 408 -2.93 4.01 32.42
CA PRO A 408 -4.12 3.19 32.15
C PRO A 408 -5.41 3.99 32.38
N GLY A 409 -6.31 3.97 31.40
CA GLY A 409 -7.57 4.73 31.45
C GLY A 409 -7.42 6.22 31.09
N SER A 410 -6.23 6.71 30.77
CA SER A 410 -6.03 8.12 30.38
C SER A 410 -6.80 8.54 29.13
N ASP A 411 -7.12 7.60 28.23
CA ASP A 411 -7.96 7.87 27.06
C ASP A 411 -9.39 8.30 27.43
N LYS A 412 -9.83 8.03 28.66
CA LYS A 412 -11.13 8.45 29.19
C LYS A 412 -11.09 9.79 29.92
N TRP A 413 -9.92 10.43 30.07
CA TRP A 413 -9.82 11.71 30.76
C TRP A 413 -10.41 12.82 29.89
N GLU A 414 -11.43 13.52 30.40
CA GLU A 414 -12.14 14.59 29.69
C GLU A 414 -11.17 15.69 29.20
N ASP A 415 -10.21 16.06 30.04
CA ASP A 415 -9.25 17.12 29.76
C ASP A 415 -7.91 16.62 29.16
N LYS A 416 -7.81 15.38 28.69
CA LYS A 416 -6.53 14.82 28.16
C LYS A 416 -5.89 15.74 27.13
N LYS A 417 -6.71 16.26 26.21
CA LYS A 417 -6.24 17.15 25.13
C LYS A 417 -5.72 18.48 25.68
N VAL A 418 -6.43 19.07 26.63
CA VAL A 418 -6.05 20.34 27.29
C VAL A 418 -4.73 20.17 28.04
N MET A 419 -4.59 19.08 28.81
CA MET A 419 -3.34 18.76 29.52
C MET A 419 -2.15 18.64 28.55
N LEU A 420 -2.32 17.94 27.42
CA LEU A 420 -1.26 17.80 26.42
C LEU A 420 -0.88 19.14 25.77
N GLU A 421 -1.85 20.02 25.53
CA GLU A 421 -1.62 21.36 25.01
C GLU A 421 -0.87 22.25 26.01
N GLU A 422 -1.21 22.18 27.29
CA GLU A 422 -0.51 22.90 28.37
C GLU A 422 0.93 22.41 28.53
N ILE A 423 1.15 21.10 28.57
CA ILE A 423 2.50 20.49 28.61
C ILE A 423 3.32 20.92 27.38
N ALA A 424 2.71 20.93 26.19
CA ALA A 424 3.39 21.37 24.97
C ALA A 424 3.76 22.86 24.99
N LYS A 425 2.95 23.70 25.65
CA LYS A 425 3.20 25.13 25.84
C LYS A 425 4.30 25.40 26.86
N GLU A 426 4.35 24.63 27.94
CA GLU A 426 5.35 24.79 29.00
C GLU A 426 6.72 24.19 28.65
N ARG A 427 6.73 23.22 27.73
CA ARG A 427 7.94 22.57 27.24
C ARG A 427 8.95 23.61 26.76
N PRO A 428 10.13 23.69 27.38
CA PRO A 428 11.14 24.63 26.94
C PRO A 428 11.61 24.24 25.53
N LYS A 429 11.74 25.23 24.64
CA LYS A 429 12.19 25.05 23.27
C LYS A 429 13.60 25.63 23.15
N ASP A 430 14.56 24.83 22.72
CA ASP A 430 15.89 25.29 22.35
C ASP A 430 16.08 25.06 20.85
N ARG A 431 16.35 26.16 20.13
CA ARG A 431 16.55 26.20 18.67
C ARG A 431 15.70 25.19 17.91
N PRO A 432 14.36 25.27 18.01
CA PRO A 432 13.49 24.31 17.34
C PRO A 432 13.71 24.44 15.84
N LEU A 433 14.36 23.45 15.24
CA LEU A 433 14.38 23.32 13.79
C LEU A 433 12.96 22.96 13.34
N PRO A 434 12.49 23.53 12.22
CA PRO A 434 11.23 23.08 11.62
C PRO A 434 11.28 21.57 11.42
N VAL A 435 10.19 20.90 11.78
CA VAL A 435 10.09 19.44 11.65
C VAL A 435 9.93 19.14 10.16
N HIS A 436 10.89 18.38 9.61
CA HIS A 436 10.84 17.90 8.25
C HIS A 436 10.88 16.37 8.24
N LYS A 437 10.20 15.76 7.26
CA LYS A 437 10.39 14.35 6.97
C LYS A 437 11.83 14.15 6.51
N THR A 438 12.58 13.29 7.19
CA THR A 438 13.96 12.97 6.84
C THR A 438 14.02 12.31 5.45
N ASP A 439 14.69 12.96 4.49
CA ASP A 439 15.01 12.36 3.19
C ASP A 439 16.25 11.47 3.35
N THR A 440 16.01 10.16 3.53
CA THR A 440 17.05 9.14 3.68
C THR A 440 17.16 8.33 2.40
N ARG A 441 18.36 8.31 1.80
CA ARG A 441 18.65 7.59 0.56
C ARG A 441 19.64 6.46 0.85
N PRO A 442 19.25 5.18 0.69
CA PRO A 442 20.16 4.06 0.91
C PRO A 442 21.40 4.16 0.01
N PHE A 443 22.59 4.02 0.59
CA PHE A 443 23.87 4.04 -0.14
C PHE A 443 24.48 2.64 -0.31
N GLY A 444 23.72 1.63 0.13
CA GLY A 444 24.05 0.23 0.02
C GLY A 444 24.95 -0.26 1.15
N VAL A 445 25.39 -1.50 0.97
CA VAL A 445 26.27 -2.21 1.90
C VAL A 445 27.68 -2.24 1.32
N PHE A 446 28.68 -2.19 2.20
CA PHE A 446 30.10 -2.28 1.90
C PHE A 446 30.64 -3.52 2.61
N ASP A 447 31.43 -4.35 1.92
CA ASP A 447 32.02 -5.58 2.48
C ASP A 447 33.31 -5.25 3.25
N VAL A 448 33.18 -4.34 4.21
CA VAL A 448 34.29 -3.75 4.95
C VAL A 448 34.00 -3.84 6.45
N ASN A 449 35.02 -4.18 7.24
CA ASN A 449 34.93 -4.21 8.70
C ASN A 449 35.30 -2.85 9.31
N GLU A 450 34.30 -2.00 9.49
CA GLU A 450 34.40 -0.65 10.05
C GLU A 450 34.84 -0.63 11.53
N GLY A 451 34.77 -1.76 12.24
CA GLY A 451 35.34 -1.92 13.58
C GLY A 451 36.87 -1.73 13.65
N SER A 452 37.56 -1.73 12.50
CA SER A 452 39.00 -1.49 12.41
C SER A 452 39.33 -0.14 11.76
N LYS A 453 40.46 0.47 12.18
CA LYS A 453 40.95 1.72 11.55
C LYS A 453 41.23 1.56 10.06
N LYS A 454 41.77 0.41 9.65
CA LYS A 454 42.02 0.11 8.24
C LYS A 454 40.69 0.04 7.48
N GLY A 455 39.68 -0.61 8.06
CA GLY A 455 38.34 -0.71 7.49
C GLY A 455 37.67 0.65 7.33
N ILE A 456 37.81 1.60 8.26
CA ILE A 456 37.32 2.97 8.03
C ILE A 456 37.96 3.63 6.80
N VAL A 457 39.27 3.47 6.59
CA VAL A 457 39.95 4.04 5.42
C VAL A 457 39.45 3.41 4.13
N GLU A 458 39.31 2.09 4.13
CA GLU A 458 38.78 1.32 3.00
C GLU A 458 37.33 1.70 2.70
N LEU A 459 36.48 1.78 3.73
CA LEU A 459 35.09 2.21 3.64
C LEU A 459 34.97 3.62 3.03
N LEU A 460 35.76 4.59 3.51
CA LEU A 460 35.74 5.95 2.98
C LEU A 460 36.21 5.99 1.51
N GLY A 461 37.17 5.14 1.14
CA GLY A 461 37.60 4.95 -0.25
C GLY A 461 36.48 4.39 -1.14
N GLU A 462 35.83 3.32 -0.70
CA GLU A 462 34.71 2.70 -1.43
C GLU A 462 33.49 3.64 -1.53
N MET A 463 33.18 4.40 -0.47
CA MET A 463 32.12 5.41 -0.47
C MET A 463 32.39 6.51 -1.50
N ARG A 464 33.64 7.01 -1.57
CA ARG A 464 34.07 7.99 -2.58
C ARG A 464 33.92 7.44 -3.99
N GLU A 465 34.40 6.22 -4.23
CA GLU A 465 34.31 5.56 -5.53
C GLU A 465 32.85 5.33 -5.95
N ARG A 466 31.99 4.88 -5.03
CA ARG A 466 30.55 4.69 -5.28
C ARG A 466 29.82 6.01 -5.53
N ALA A 467 30.22 7.09 -4.86
CA ALA A 467 29.74 8.45 -5.16
C ALA A 467 30.25 8.94 -6.53
N GLY A 468 31.28 8.30 -7.09
CA GLY A 468 31.91 8.67 -8.35
C GLY A 468 32.52 10.07 -8.30
N MET A 469 33.11 10.43 -7.16
CA MET A 469 33.85 11.67 -6.95
C MET A 469 35.35 11.38 -7.00
N SER A 470 36.13 12.33 -7.52
CA SER A 470 37.59 12.31 -7.39
C SER A 470 38.02 12.55 -5.94
N GLU A 471 39.29 12.27 -5.64
CA GLU A 471 39.86 12.55 -4.30
C GLU A 471 39.83 14.03 -3.96
N ASP A 472 40.13 14.89 -4.93
CA ASP A 472 40.12 16.34 -4.76
C ASP A 472 38.71 16.87 -4.49
N GLU A 473 37.71 16.44 -5.26
CA GLU A 473 36.30 16.82 -5.02
C GLU A 473 35.79 16.29 -3.67
N TRP A 474 36.18 15.06 -3.30
CA TRP A 474 35.79 14.48 -2.03
C TRP A 474 36.45 15.17 -0.83
N SER A 475 37.64 15.73 -0.99
CA SER A 475 38.36 16.43 0.09
C SER A 475 38.02 17.92 0.22
N HIS A 476 37.43 18.52 -0.83
CA HIS A 476 37.13 19.96 -0.89
C HIS A 476 36.07 20.44 0.13
N ASP A 477 35.07 19.61 0.41
CA ASP A 477 33.93 19.99 1.26
C ASP A 477 33.94 19.25 2.60
N VAL A 478 33.61 19.97 3.69
CA VAL A 478 33.33 19.36 4.99
C VAL A 478 32.15 18.41 4.89
N LYS A 479 32.34 17.17 5.33
CA LYS A 479 31.30 16.14 5.39
C LYS A 479 31.01 15.76 6.83
N VAL A 480 29.73 15.55 7.12
CA VAL A 480 29.29 15.02 8.41
C VAL A 480 29.13 13.52 8.25
N PHE A 481 29.79 12.77 9.13
CA PHE A 481 29.65 11.33 9.25
C PHE A 481 29.02 11.02 10.60
N VAL A 482 28.06 10.11 10.61
CA VAL A 482 27.35 9.66 11.80
C VAL A 482 27.46 8.15 11.88
N GLY A 483 27.79 7.65 13.06
CA GLY A 483 27.84 6.23 13.38
C GLY A 483 27.83 6.05 14.89
N ASP A 484 28.13 4.86 15.36
CA ASP A 484 28.27 4.64 16.79
C ASP A 484 29.54 5.34 17.35
N TRP A 485 29.78 5.19 18.65
CA TRP A 485 30.95 5.80 19.30
C TRP A 485 32.27 5.25 18.74
N LEU A 486 32.32 3.96 18.38
CA LEU A 486 33.52 3.33 17.84
C LEU A 486 33.80 3.84 16.42
N SER A 487 32.77 3.92 15.57
CA SER A 487 32.83 4.55 14.23
C SER A 487 33.42 5.94 14.30
N SER A 488 32.82 6.77 15.17
CA SER A 488 33.17 8.17 15.35
C SER A 488 34.61 8.34 15.86
N ASN A 489 35.02 7.52 16.84
CA ASN A 489 36.38 7.54 17.38
C ASN A 489 37.42 7.08 16.35
N ASN A 490 37.08 6.09 15.50
CA ASN A 490 37.97 5.62 14.44
C ASN A 490 38.14 6.67 13.34
N ILE A 491 37.07 7.34 12.90
CA ILE A 491 37.15 8.48 11.96
C ILE A 491 38.01 9.60 12.54
N TRP A 492 37.76 9.99 13.78
CA TRP A 492 38.49 11.09 14.42
C TRP A 492 39.99 10.81 14.50
N ARG A 493 40.37 9.58 14.87
CA ARG A 493 41.78 9.13 14.89
C ARG A 493 42.40 9.08 13.50
N PHE A 494 41.61 8.79 12.46
CA PHE A 494 42.07 8.85 11.07
C PHE A 494 42.34 10.29 10.64
N GLU A 495 41.39 11.22 10.82
CA GLU A 495 41.54 12.66 10.51
C GLU A 495 42.76 13.28 11.22
N LEU A 496 43.06 12.81 12.44
CA LEU A 496 44.26 13.22 13.15
C LEU A 496 45.52 12.81 12.38
N ARG A 497 45.63 11.54 11.97
CA ARG A 497 46.81 10.97 11.31
C ARG A 497 47.02 11.43 9.87
N SER A 498 45.97 11.59 9.07
CA SER A 498 46.08 12.05 7.68
C SER A 498 46.58 13.49 7.60
N ALA A 499 46.19 14.37 8.53
CA ALA A 499 46.74 15.72 8.61
C ALA A 499 48.21 15.77 9.05
N PHE A 500 48.66 14.84 9.92
CA PHE A 500 50.09 14.72 10.24
C PHE A 500 50.93 14.28 9.03
N ARG A 501 50.31 13.59 8.05
CA ARG A 501 50.95 13.25 6.76
C ARG A 501 51.04 14.44 5.80
N ILE A 502 50.07 15.36 5.82
CA ILE A 502 50.06 16.55 4.95
C ILE A 502 50.98 17.65 5.49
N GLN A 503 51.17 17.74 6.82
CA GLN A 503 52.04 18.76 7.44
C GLN A 503 53.50 18.31 7.67
N GLY A 504 53.85 17.04 7.49
CA GLY A 504 55.21 16.59 7.75
C GLY A 504 55.55 15.27 7.09
N ALA A 505 56.63 15.29 6.29
CA ALA A 505 57.39 14.11 5.90
C ALA A 505 57.73 13.28 7.15
N TRP A 506 56.94 12.24 7.40
CA TRP A 506 57.33 11.16 8.29
C TRP A 506 58.33 10.29 7.53
N ASN A 507 59.60 10.67 7.57
CA ASN A 507 60.67 9.68 7.53
C ASN A 507 60.50 8.86 8.80
N GLU A 508 59.98 7.63 8.68
CA GLU A 508 60.07 6.66 9.78
C GLU A 508 61.56 6.55 10.17
N PRO A 509 61.94 6.85 11.42
CA PRO A 509 63.17 6.29 11.93
C PRO A 509 62.92 4.79 11.96
N THR A 510 63.65 4.04 11.14
CA THR A 510 63.80 2.60 11.30
C THR A 510 64.13 2.32 12.76
N LEU A 511 63.14 1.92 13.54
CA LEU A 511 63.32 1.36 14.86
C LEU A 511 63.98 0.00 14.66
N SER A 512 65.31 0.02 14.53
CA SER A 512 66.14 -1.16 14.68
C SER A 512 65.90 -1.71 16.08
N HIS A 513 65.16 -2.82 16.15
CA HIS A 513 65.07 -3.61 17.37
C HIS A 513 66.49 -3.98 17.83
N PRO A 514 66.90 -3.70 19.08
CA PRO A 514 68.10 -4.29 19.62
C PRO A 514 67.86 -5.80 19.73
N SER A 515 68.73 -6.56 19.07
CA SER A 515 68.86 -8.00 19.23
C SER A 515 68.92 -8.34 20.72
N ARG A 516 67.95 -9.11 21.21
CA ARG A 516 68.06 -9.75 22.53
C ARG A 516 69.10 -10.86 22.42
N ALA A 517 70.26 -10.61 23.00
CA ALA A 517 71.17 -11.66 23.45
C ALA A 517 70.75 -12.09 24.86
N ASN A 518 70.31 -13.36 24.94
CA ASN A 518 70.35 -14.34 26.04
C ASN A 518 69.13 -15.24 25.98
#